data_AF-A0A957H5T9-F1
#
_entry.id   AF-A0A957H5T9-F1
#
_cell.length_a   1.000
_cell.length_b   1.000
_cell.length_c   1.000
_cell.angle_alpha   90.00
_cell.angle_beta   90.00
_cell.angle_gamma   90.00
#
_symmetry.space_group_name_H-M   'P 1'
#
loop_
_entity.id
_entity.type
_entity.pdbx_description
1 polymer ?
#
loop_
_entity_poly.entity_id
_entity_poly.type
_entity_poly.pdbx_seq_one_letter_code
_entity_poly.pdbx_strand_id
1 'polypeptide(L)' 'MSGTLAALAQALSDGAVRVVDLTATLSPDTVVIDLPPIFAASPGLSMDLISQYDDNGPAWYWNTITLGEHTGT' A
#
# COMPACT_ATOMS: atom_id res chain seq x y z
N MET A 1 14.95 27.82 19.30
CA MET A 1 14.18 27.01 18.32
C MET A 1 13.82 25.70 18.98
N SER A 2 12.58 25.24 18.85
CA SER A 2 12.17 23.96 19.43
C SER A 2 12.87 22.81 18.69
N GLY A 3 13.65 22.00 19.41
CA GLY A 3 14.38 20.85 18.88
C GLY A 3 13.52 19.59 18.71
N THR A 4 12.19 19.68 18.78
CA THR A 4 11.29 18.51 18.84
C THR A 4 11.49 17.53 17.69
N LEU A 5 11.58 18.00 16.44
CA LEU A 5 11.78 17.11 15.29
C LEU A 5 13.15 16.43 15.32
N ALA A 6 14.20 17.13 15.78
CA ALA A 6 15.53 16.56 15.94
C ALA A 6 15.57 15.50 17.07
N ALA A 7 14.87 15.77 18.19
CA ALA A 7 14.73 14.80 19.28
C ALA A 7 13.94 13.55 18.84
N LEU A 8 12.88 13.72 18.04
CA LEU A 8 12.13 12.60 17.47
C LEU A 8 13.01 11.77 16.52
N ALA A 9 13.79 12.40 15.64
CA ALA A 9 14.71 11.69 14.75
C ALA A 9 15.78 10.90 15.52
N GLN A 10 16.33 11.48 16.59
CA GLN A 10 17.26 10.79 17.48
C GLN A 10 16.59 9.59 18.17
N ALA A 11 15.38 9.77 18.72
CA ALA A 11 14.63 8.72 19.40
C ALA A 11 14.19 7.57 18.47
N LEU A 12 13.95 7.85 17.18
CA LEU A 12 13.74 6.82 16.16
C LEU A 12 15.03 6.06 15.86
N SER A 13 16.17 6.76 15.78
CA SER A 13 17.48 6.17 15.48
C SER A 13 18.04 5.30 16.60
N ASP A 14 17.85 5.71 17.87
CA ASP A 14 18.32 4.96 19.04
C ASP A 14 17.30 3.95 19.58
N GLY A 15 16.09 3.89 19.00
CA GLY A 15 15.06 2.91 19.33
C GLY A 15 14.19 3.26 20.54
N ALA A 16 14.34 4.45 21.13
CA ALA A 16 13.43 4.94 22.18
C ALA A 16 11.98 5.11 21.67
N VAL A 17 11.81 5.39 20.37
CA VAL A 17 10.52 5.37 19.65
C VAL A 17 10.54 4.24 18.62
N ARG A 18 9.46 3.46 18.58
CA ARG A 18 9.30 2.34 17.63
C ARG A 18 8.25 2.67 16.58
N VAL A 19 8.53 2.27 15.33
CA VAL A 19 7.54 2.26 14.24
C VAL A 19 6.81 0.93 14.29
N VAL A 20 5.48 0.97 14.34
CA VAL A 20 4.60 -0.21 14.30
C VAL A 20 3.76 -0.12 13.04
N ASP A 21 3.85 -1.12 12.18
CA ASP A 21 3.01 -1.23 11.00
C ASP A 21 1.63 -1.78 11.39
N LEU A 22 0.58 -1.05 11.01
CA LEU A 22 -0.83 -1.39 11.27
C LEU A 22 -1.59 -1.63 9.96
N THR A 23 -0.89 -1.81 8.84
CA THR A 23 -1.45 -1.99 7.50
C THR A 23 -1.70 -3.46 7.20
N ALA A 24 -2.81 -3.81 6.55
CA ALA A 24 -2.98 -5.12 5.91
C ALA A 24 -2.36 -5.11 4.51
N THR A 25 -1.65 -6.17 4.14
CA THR A 25 -1.09 -6.30 2.78
C THR A 25 -2.23 -6.38 1.75
N LEU A 26 -2.21 -5.46 0.78
CA LEU A 26 -3.13 -5.49 -0.36
C LEU A 26 -2.79 -6.66 -1.29
N SER A 27 -3.81 -7.44 -1.64
CA SER A 27 -3.76 -8.56 -2.58
C SER A 27 -5.09 -8.70 -3.33
N PRO A 28 -5.14 -9.47 -4.42
CA PRO A 28 -6.41 -9.82 -5.07
C PRO A 28 -7.43 -10.52 -4.16
N ASP A 29 -6.96 -11.13 -3.06
CA ASP A 29 -7.80 -11.78 -2.05
C ASP A 29 -8.24 -10.82 -0.94
N THR A 30 -7.85 -9.54 -1.00
CA THR A 30 -8.29 -8.52 -0.04
C THR A 30 -9.80 -8.37 -0.12
N VAL A 31 -10.47 -8.71 0.99
CA VAL A 31 -11.93 -8.61 1.09
C VAL A 31 -12.35 -7.15 0.98
N VAL A 32 -13.28 -6.88 0.07
CA VAL A 32 -13.91 -5.57 -0.11
C VAL A 32 -15.32 -5.59 0.46
N ILE A 33 -15.80 -4.41 0.88
CA ILE A 33 -17.16 -4.25 1.37
C ILE A 33 -18.19 -4.62 0.29
N ASP A 34 -19.08 -5.55 0.62
CA ASP A 34 -20.24 -5.84 -0.20
C ASP A 34 -21.35 -4.82 0.03
N LEU A 35 -22.02 -4.44 -1.06
CA LEU A 35 -23.16 -3.55 -1.04
C LEU A 35 -24.41 -4.26 -1.61
N PRO A 36 -25.62 -3.84 -1.20
CA PRO A 36 -26.85 -4.27 -1.86
C PRO A 36 -26.79 -4.06 -3.39
N PRO A 37 -27.42 -4.93 -4.21
CA PRO A 37 -27.29 -4.88 -5.67
C PRO A 37 -27.78 -3.58 -6.35
N ILE A 38 -28.50 -2.73 -5.62
CA ILE A 38 -28.96 -1.41 -6.10
C ILE A 38 -27.85 -0.35 -6.09
N PHE A 39 -26.73 -0.60 -5.41
CA PHE A 39 -25.57 0.29 -5.37
C PHE A 39 -24.42 -0.29 -6.19
N ALA A 40 -23.59 0.58 -6.78
CA ALA A 40 -22.39 0.16 -7.48
C ALA A 40 -21.35 -0.34 -6.48
N ALA A 41 -20.80 -1.54 -6.72
CA ALA A 41 -19.75 -2.11 -5.89
C ALA A 41 -18.40 -1.41 -6.14
N SER A 42 -17.61 -1.26 -5.08
CA SER A 42 -16.22 -0.83 -5.18
C SER A 42 -15.38 -1.97 -5.77
N PRO A 43 -14.50 -1.73 -6.75
CA PRO A 43 -13.63 -2.78 -7.26
C PRO A 43 -12.60 -3.19 -6.20
N GLY A 44 -12.29 -4.49 -6.13
CA GLY A 44 -11.14 -5.00 -5.39
C GLY A 44 -9.81 -4.72 -6.10
N LEU A 45 -8.70 -5.12 -5.48
CA LEU A 45 -7.38 -4.97 -6.08
C LEU A 45 -7.22 -5.93 -7.27
N SER A 46 -6.88 -5.38 -8.43
CA SER A 46 -6.23 -6.12 -9.52
C SER A 46 -4.83 -5.57 -9.76
N MET A 47 -3.94 -6.45 -10.23
CA MET A 47 -2.56 -6.10 -10.58
C MET A 47 -2.22 -6.72 -11.93
N ASP A 48 -1.87 -5.87 -12.89
CA ASP A 48 -1.47 -6.28 -14.22
C ASP A 48 0.02 -6.02 -14.41
N LEU A 49 0.76 -7.07 -14.76
CA LEU A 49 2.20 -6.99 -14.97
C LEU A 49 2.50 -6.12 -16.20
N ILE A 50 3.38 -5.11 -16.03
CA ILE A 50 3.88 -4.30 -17.15
C ILE A 50 5.17 -4.92 -17.70
N SER A 51 6.12 -5.25 -16.82
CA SER A 51 7.38 -5.92 -17.18
C SER A 51 7.97 -6.65 -15.98
N GLN A 52 8.69 -7.74 -16.24
CA GLN A 52 9.43 -8.49 -15.21
C GLN A 52 10.82 -8.91 -15.71
N TYR A 53 11.72 -7.93 -15.88
CA TYR A 53 13.09 -8.20 -16.35
C TYR A 53 13.11 -9.01 -17.67
N ASP A 54 12.16 -8.70 -18.54
CA ASP A 54 11.88 -9.35 -19.81
C ASP A 54 12.04 -8.33 -20.95
N ASP A 55 11.63 -8.70 -22.17
CA ASP A 55 11.70 -7.82 -23.34
C ASP A 55 10.86 -6.53 -23.19
N ASN A 56 9.81 -6.55 -22.37
CA ASN A 56 8.97 -5.38 -22.09
C ASN A 56 9.62 -4.43 -21.06
N GLY A 57 10.63 -4.88 -20.32
CA GLY A 57 11.38 -4.06 -19.37
C GLY A 57 12.64 -4.77 -18.87
N PRO A 58 13.77 -4.67 -19.60
CA PRO A 58 14.95 -5.51 -19.34
C PRO A 58 15.64 -5.26 -17.99
N ALA A 59 15.37 -4.13 -17.35
CA ALA A 59 16.07 -3.70 -16.15
C ALA A 59 15.14 -3.31 -14.99
N TRP A 60 13.83 -3.54 -15.08
CA TRP A 60 12.87 -3.17 -14.03
C TRP A 60 11.65 -4.10 -13.97
N TYR A 61 11.04 -4.11 -12.79
CA TYR A 61 9.79 -4.80 -12.48
C TYR A 61 8.77 -3.80 -11.93
N TRP A 62 7.54 -3.88 -12.42
CA TRP A 62 6.43 -3.04 -11.99
C TRP A 62 5.09 -3.53 -12.55
N ASN A 63 4.00 -3.09 -11.92
CA ASN A 63 2.63 -3.47 -12.27
C ASN A 63 1.76 -2.21 -12.33
N THR A 64 0.73 -2.25 -13.17
CA THR A 64 -0.42 -1.36 -13.01
C THR A 64 -1.31 -1.94 -11.92
N ILE A 65 -1.85 -1.09 -11.04
CA ILE A 65 -2.81 -1.51 -10.02
C ILE A 65 -4.15 -0.80 -10.25
N THR A 66 -5.25 -1.53 -10.07
CA THR A 66 -6.60 -0.97 -10.04
C THR A 66 -7.26 -1.39 -8.73
N LEU A 67 -7.91 -0.45 -8.05
CA LEU A 67 -8.62 -0.67 -6.80
C LEU A 67 -9.62 0.46 -6.58
N GLY A 68 -10.63 0.25 -5.73
CA GLY A 68 -11.44 1.33 -5.22
C GLY A 68 -10.76 2.03 -4.05
N GLU A 69 -11.11 3.30 -3.80
CA GLU A 69 -10.54 4.13 -2.73
C GLU A 69 -10.69 3.51 -1.33
N HIS A 70 -11.69 2.64 -1.14
CA HIS A 70 -12.01 2.00 0.11
C HIS A 70 -11.63 0.49 0.14
N THR A 71 -10.49 0.13 -0.47
CA THR A 71 -9.97 -1.25 -0.51
C THR A 71 -8.84 -1.42 0.51
N GLY A 72 -8.98 -2.35 1.46
CA GLY A 72 -7.93 -2.64 2.46
C GLY A 72 -7.94 -1.72 3.68
N THR A 73 -6.76 -1.45 4.24
CA THR A 73 -6.54 -0.71 5.51
C THR A 73 -6.24 0.76 5.27
#